data_AF-A0A6C0BSA6-F1
#
_entry.id   AF-A0A6C0BSA6-F1
#
_cell.length_a   1.000
_cell.length_b   1.000
_cell.length_c   1.000
_cell.angle_alpha   90.00
_cell.angle_beta   90.00
_cell.angle_gamma   90.00
#
_symmetry.space_group_name_H-M   'P 1'
#
loop_
_entity.id
_entity.type
_entity.pdbx_description
1 polymer ?
#
loop_
_entity_poly.entity_id
_entity_poly.type
_entity_poly.pdbx_seq_one_letter_code
_entity_poly.pdbx_strand_id
1 'polypeptide(L)'
;MDKQESDEKIRHVSNISTYIIYSVIILFIILVTYFVPSFIYIIFRIIIAVVVFLFIGYNIFKSIYLCESATMDTTSKEGIKRIIKFGDQVIPRLRRYVADEILAIEEEVNDIKNDENVTNIPPKEKSDKTYDNGNVKYCYLNTENSVRNCMSITNDTQCISGEIFPSMHQCVNPNIRL
;
A
#
# COMPACT_ATOMS: atom_id res chain seq x y z
N MET A 1 -81.44 -44.57 22.65
CA MET A 1 -79.99 -44.47 22.46
C MET A 1 -79.35 -45.00 23.73
N ASP A 2 -78.72 -46.17 23.63
CA ASP A 2 -78.29 -46.97 24.77
C ASP A 2 -77.03 -46.38 25.42
N LYS A 3 -77.04 -46.31 26.75
CA LYS A 3 -75.94 -45.81 27.60
C LYS A 3 -74.59 -46.49 27.31
N GLN A 4 -74.63 -47.74 26.85
CA GLN A 4 -73.44 -48.50 26.49
C GLN A 4 -72.74 -47.94 25.24
N GLU A 5 -73.50 -47.44 24.25
CA GLU A 5 -72.98 -46.83 23.01
C GLU A 5 -72.33 -45.46 23.29
N SER A 6 -72.90 -44.67 24.22
CA SER A 6 -72.30 -43.40 24.63
C SER A 6 -70.98 -43.59 25.39
N ASP A 7 -70.90 -44.59 26.27
CA ASP A 7 -69.71 -44.84 27.09
C ASP A 7 -68.53 -45.37 26.25
N GLU A 8 -68.81 -46.19 25.22
CA GLU A 8 -67.80 -46.68 24.28
C GLU A 8 -67.21 -45.53 23.43
N LYS A 9 -68.06 -44.63 22.94
CA LYS A 9 -67.63 -43.45 22.17
C LYS A 9 -66.76 -42.51 23.01
N ILE A 10 -67.10 -42.29 24.28
CA ILE A 10 -66.29 -41.48 25.21
C ILE A 10 -64.92 -42.13 25.44
N ARG A 11 -64.86 -43.45 25.60
CA ARG A 11 -63.61 -44.20 25.79
C ARG A 11 -62.70 -44.10 24.56
N HIS A 12 -63.27 -44.18 23.36
CA HIS A 12 -62.54 -44.01 22.11
C HIS A 12 -61.96 -42.59 21.94
N VAL A 13 -62.75 -41.55 22.24
CA VAL A 13 -62.29 -40.16 22.15
C VAL A 13 -61.16 -39.88 23.15
N SER A 14 -61.24 -40.40 24.38
CA SER A 14 -60.18 -40.27 25.39
C SER A 14 -58.86 -40.89 24.93
N ASN A 15 -58.92 -42.08 24.33
CA ASN A 15 -57.72 -42.77 23.83
C ASN A 15 -57.08 -42.04 22.64
N ILE A 16 -57.89 -41.49 21.73
CA ILE A 16 -57.40 -40.68 20.60
C ILE A 16 -56.73 -39.39 21.11
N SER A 17 -57.35 -38.69 22.05
CA SER A 17 -56.78 -37.48 22.65
C SER A 17 -55.43 -37.77 23.33
N THR A 18 -55.36 -38.89 24.03
CA THR A 18 -54.12 -39.33 24.70
C THR A 18 -53.01 -39.62 23.70
N TYR A 19 -53.32 -40.30 22.59
CA TYR A 19 -52.35 -40.56 21.52
C TYR A 19 -51.83 -39.27 20.86
N ILE A 20 -52.70 -38.30 20.60
CA ILE A 20 -52.32 -37.00 20.03
C ILE A 20 -51.37 -36.26 20.98
N ILE A 21 -51.68 -36.24 22.28
CA ILE A 21 -50.81 -35.60 23.30
C ILE A 21 -49.43 -36.25 23.31
N TYR A 22 -49.35 -37.59 23.32
CA TYR A 22 -48.06 -38.29 23.28
C TYR A 22 -47.29 -38.02 21.98
N SER A 23 -47.98 -37.97 20.84
CA SER A 23 -47.35 -37.66 19.55
C SER A 23 -46.71 -36.27 19.55
N VAL A 24 -47.41 -35.25 20.08
CA VAL A 24 -46.88 -33.88 20.20
C VAL A 24 -45.69 -33.81 21.14
N ILE A 25 -45.74 -34.52 22.28
CA ILE A 25 -44.62 -34.58 23.24
C ILE A 25 -43.39 -35.23 22.61
N ILE A 26 -43.56 -36.34 21.89
CA ILE A 26 -42.46 -37.03 21.21
C ILE A 26 -41.84 -36.13 20.14
N LEU A 27 -42.66 -35.43 19.35
CA LEU A 27 -42.17 -34.49 18.34
C LEU A 27 -41.36 -33.34 18.97
N PHE A 28 -41.84 -32.81 20.11
CA PHE A 28 -41.12 -31.80 20.87
C PHE A 28 -39.78 -32.32 21.40
N ILE A 29 -39.75 -33.53 21.95
CA ILE A 29 -38.50 -34.17 22.43
C ILE A 29 -37.52 -34.36 21.28
N ILE A 30 -37.96 -34.80 20.09
CA ILE A 30 -37.11 -34.95 18.91
C ILE A 30 -36.54 -33.60 18.48
N LEU A 31 -37.37 -32.55 18.43
CA LEU A 31 -36.93 -31.20 18.10
C LEU A 31 -35.88 -30.69 19.09
N VAL A 32 -36.14 -30.81 20.39
CA VAL A 32 -35.19 -30.40 21.45
C VAL A 32 -33.90 -31.21 21.35
N THR A 33 -34.00 -32.54 21.19
CA THR A 33 -32.84 -33.44 21.12
C THR A 33 -32.03 -33.24 19.85
N TYR A 34 -32.60 -32.72 18.76
CA TYR A 34 -31.83 -32.41 17.54
C TYR A 34 -31.26 -30.98 17.57
N PHE A 35 -32.04 -30.02 18.05
CA PHE A 35 -31.69 -28.62 18.08
C PHE A 35 -30.63 -28.35 19.15
N VAL A 36 -30.84 -28.76 20.40
CA VAL A 36 -29.93 -28.48 21.53
C VAL A 36 -28.49 -28.96 21.30
N PRO A 37 -28.22 -30.22 20.88
CA PRO A 37 -26.84 -30.64 20.62
C PRO A 37 -26.25 -29.95 19.39
N SER A 38 -27.06 -29.56 18.40
CA SER A 38 -26.56 -28.78 17.26
C SER A 38 -26.05 -27.41 17.71
N PHE A 39 -26.80 -26.69 18.57
CA PHE A 39 -26.36 -25.42 19.14
C PHE A 39 -25.11 -25.56 20.02
N ILE A 40 -25.11 -26.54 20.92
CA ILE A 40 -23.95 -26.82 21.78
C ILE A 40 -22.72 -27.17 20.94
N TYR A 41 -22.87 -27.99 19.90
CA TYR A 41 -21.79 -28.36 18.98
C TYR A 41 -21.24 -27.14 18.22
N ILE A 42 -22.12 -26.26 17.74
CA ILE A 42 -21.72 -25.02 17.06
C ILE A 42 -20.92 -24.12 18.02
N ILE A 43 -21.40 -23.93 19.25
CA ILE A 43 -20.68 -23.14 20.27
C ILE A 43 -19.31 -23.73 20.56
N PHE A 44 -19.23 -25.06 20.75
CA PHE A 44 -17.96 -25.74 21.01
C PHE A 44 -16.97 -25.58 19.85
N ARG A 45 -17.44 -25.67 18.60
CA ARG A 45 -16.63 -25.42 17.40
C ARG A 45 -16.10 -24.00 17.37
N ILE A 46 -16.93 -23.00 17.70
CA ILE A 46 -16.52 -21.59 17.76
C ILE A 46 -15.46 -21.39 18.86
N ILE A 47 -15.66 -21.97 20.05
CA ILE A 47 -14.69 -21.89 21.16
C ILE A 47 -13.34 -22.46 20.74
N ILE A 48 -13.31 -23.66 20.14
CA ILE A 48 -12.06 -24.25 19.64
C ILE A 48 -11.40 -23.34 18.60
N ALA A 49 -12.17 -22.81 17.65
CA ALA A 49 -11.64 -21.92 16.63
C ALA A 49 -11.00 -20.65 17.26
N VAL A 50 -11.67 -20.03 18.23
CA VAL A 50 -11.13 -18.87 18.96
C VAL A 50 -9.83 -19.23 19.70
N VAL A 51 -9.79 -20.37 20.39
CA VAL A 51 -8.56 -20.83 21.08
C VAL A 51 -7.41 -21.04 20.10
N VAL A 52 -7.69 -21.65 18.94
CA VAL A 52 -6.68 -21.84 17.88
C VAL A 52 -6.22 -20.49 17.31
N PHE A 53 -7.13 -19.56 17.04
CA PHE A 53 -6.77 -18.20 16.60
C PHE A 53 -5.95 -17.45 17.64
N LEU A 54 -6.25 -17.61 18.93
CA LEU A 54 -5.45 -17.03 20.01
C LEU A 54 -4.07 -17.69 20.08
N PHE A 55 -3.93 -18.99 19.83
CA PHE A 55 -2.63 -19.66 19.83
C PHE A 55 -1.76 -19.28 18.63
N ILE A 56 -2.36 -19.24 17.43
CA ILE A 56 -1.70 -18.77 16.20
C ILE A 56 -1.35 -17.28 16.36
N GLY A 57 -2.31 -16.48 16.82
CA GLY A 57 -2.14 -15.06 17.08
C GLY A 57 -1.07 -14.79 18.12
N TYR A 58 -1.04 -15.53 19.22
CA TYR A 58 -0.01 -15.43 20.26
C TYR A 58 1.39 -15.78 19.72
N ASN A 59 1.50 -16.81 18.87
CA ASN A 59 2.77 -17.17 18.23
C ASN A 59 3.26 -16.09 17.25
N ILE A 60 2.36 -15.49 16.47
CA ILE A 60 2.69 -14.37 15.57
C ILE A 60 3.04 -13.11 16.38
N PHE A 61 2.24 -12.77 17.38
CA PHE A 61 2.46 -11.59 18.22
C PHE A 61 3.73 -11.71 19.07
N LYS A 62 4.12 -12.91 19.53
CA LYS A 62 5.39 -13.10 20.24
C LYS A 62 6.60 -12.68 19.39
N SER A 63 6.56 -12.93 18.09
CA SER A 63 7.59 -12.46 17.14
C SER A 63 7.65 -10.94 17.09
N ILE A 64 6.49 -10.26 17.17
CA ILE A 64 6.37 -8.81 17.08
C ILE A 64 6.71 -8.13 18.43
N TYR A 65 6.30 -8.70 19.57
CA TYR A 65 6.64 -8.16 20.90
C TYR A 65 8.12 -8.32 21.25
N LEU A 66 8.77 -9.40 20.79
CA LEU A 66 10.23 -9.50 20.90
C LEU A 66 10.93 -8.44 20.06
N CYS A 67 10.30 -7.90 19.00
CA CYS A 67 10.80 -6.74 18.28
C CYS A 67 10.61 -5.42 19.03
N GLU A 68 9.64 -5.25 19.94
CA GLU A 68 9.55 -3.99 20.70
C GLU A 68 10.76 -3.80 21.65
N SER A 69 11.40 -4.89 22.07
CA SER A 69 12.72 -4.85 22.74
C SER A 69 13.91 -5.27 21.86
N ALA A 70 13.71 -5.63 20.59
CA ALA A 70 14.79 -6.05 19.66
C ALA A 70 14.80 -5.30 18.30
N THR A 71 13.99 -4.26 18.14
CA THR A 71 14.13 -3.25 17.09
C THR A 71 14.42 -1.88 17.70
N MET A 72 15.34 -1.88 18.66
CA MET A 72 16.47 -0.96 18.63
C MET A 72 17.70 -1.86 18.65
N ASP A 73 18.47 -1.89 17.56
CA ASP A 73 19.75 -2.62 17.45
C ASP A 73 19.62 -4.14 17.23
N THR A 74 19.71 -4.70 16.01
CA THR A 74 21.01 -5.14 15.47
C THR A 74 20.93 -5.68 14.03
N THR A 75 19.75 -5.91 13.46
CA THR A 75 19.63 -6.38 12.05
C THR A 75 19.80 -5.25 11.02
N SER A 76 19.58 -3.99 11.41
CA SER A 76 19.80 -2.82 10.56
C SER A 76 21.28 -2.42 10.45
N LYS A 77 22.06 -2.60 11.53
CA LYS A 77 23.47 -2.17 11.56
C LYS A 77 24.35 -2.97 10.59
N GLU A 78 24.18 -4.29 10.47
CA GLU A 78 24.97 -5.09 9.54
C GLU A 78 24.55 -4.91 8.07
N GLY A 79 23.27 -4.63 7.82
CA GLY A 79 22.78 -4.26 6.48
C GLY A 79 23.36 -2.92 6.01
N ILE A 80 23.29 -1.90 6.86
CA ILE A 80 23.82 -0.55 6.57
C ILE A 80 25.35 -0.57 6.45
N LYS A 81 26.06 -1.36 7.26
CA LYS A 81 27.52 -1.50 7.21
C LYS A 81 28.02 -2.08 5.88
N ARG A 82 27.23 -2.96 5.23
CA ARG A 82 27.54 -3.45 3.87
C ARG A 82 27.38 -2.38 2.81
N ILE A 83 26.35 -1.54 2.91
CA ILE A 83 26.10 -0.43 1.97
C ILE A 83 27.20 0.63 2.08
N ILE A 84 27.58 1.01 3.31
CA ILE A 84 28.67 1.97 3.56
C ILE A 84 30.00 1.45 3.02
N LYS A 85 30.35 0.17 3.28
CA LYS A 85 31.58 -0.44 2.74
C LYS A 85 31.61 -0.48 1.21
N PHE A 86 30.47 -0.69 0.57
CA PHE A 86 30.38 -0.65 -0.89
C PHE A 86 30.59 0.78 -1.42
N GLY A 87 30.00 1.78 -0.77
CA GLY A 87 30.22 3.19 -1.07
C GLY A 87 31.71 3.58 -1.00
N ASP A 88 32.41 3.18 0.07
CA ASP A 88 33.83 3.45 0.25
C ASP A 88 34.73 2.83 -0.84
N GLN A 89 34.28 1.75 -1.49
CA GLN A 89 35.03 1.12 -2.58
C GLN A 89 34.78 1.75 -3.96
N VAL A 90 33.61 2.35 -4.17
CA VAL A 90 33.19 2.91 -5.48
C VAL A 90 33.61 4.37 -5.62
N ILE A 91 33.44 5.18 -4.57
CA ILE A 91 33.79 6.61 -4.54
C ILE A 91 35.23 6.89 -5.03
N PRO A 92 36.29 6.21 -4.54
CA PRO A 92 37.65 6.49 -4.99
C PRO A 92 37.94 6.04 -6.43
N ARG A 93 37.15 5.12 -7.01
CA ARG A 93 37.28 4.75 -8.42
C ARG A 93 36.66 5.80 -9.33
N LEU A 94 35.46 6.29 -8.97
CA LEU A 94 34.82 7.40 -9.69
C LEU A 94 35.70 8.66 -9.63
N ARG A 95 36.26 8.96 -8.45
CA ARG A 95 37.13 10.12 -8.28
C ARG A 95 38.38 10.04 -9.17
N ARG A 96 38.96 8.86 -9.35
CA ARG A 96 40.10 8.65 -10.26
C ARG A 96 39.70 8.81 -11.73
N TYR A 97 38.59 8.20 -12.14
CA TYR A 97 38.08 8.34 -13.50
C TYR A 97 37.84 9.80 -13.89
N VAL A 98 37.16 10.55 -13.01
CA VAL A 98 36.90 11.99 -13.22
C VAL A 98 38.21 12.81 -13.15
N ALA A 99 39.15 12.46 -12.27
CA ALA A 99 40.44 13.16 -12.20
C ALA A 99 41.27 12.94 -13.47
N ASP A 100 41.30 11.73 -14.01
CA ASP A 100 42.01 11.42 -15.26
C ASP A 100 41.35 12.16 -16.45
N GLU A 101 40.02 12.23 -16.48
CA GLU A 101 39.28 12.96 -17.52
C GLU A 101 39.47 14.48 -17.41
N ILE A 102 39.49 15.05 -16.19
CA ILE A 102 39.79 16.47 -15.96
C ILE A 102 41.23 16.79 -16.34
N LEU A 103 42.19 15.91 -16.03
CA LEU A 103 43.59 16.13 -16.39
C LEU A 103 43.79 16.14 -17.91
N ALA A 104 43.12 15.26 -18.65
CA ALA A 104 43.14 15.27 -20.11
C ALA A 104 42.55 16.57 -20.68
N ILE A 105 41.45 17.08 -20.10
CA ILE A 105 40.85 18.36 -20.50
C ILE A 105 41.76 19.55 -20.14
N GLU A 106 42.41 19.53 -18.98
CA GLU A 106 43.33 20.60 -18.54
C GLU A 106 44.56 20.69 -19.44
N GLU A 107 45.06 19.55 -19.93
CA GLU A 107 46.15 19.48 -20.91
C GLU A 107 45.73 20.14 -22.24
N GLU A 108 44.56 19.78 -22.79
CA GLU A 108 44.03 20.40 -24.01
C GLU A 108 43.74 21.92 -23.83
N VAL A 109 43.25 22.34 -22.66
CA VAL A 109 42.95 23.75 -22.37
C VAL A 109 44.21 24.59 -22.21
N ASN A 110 45.30 24.03 -21.66
CA ASN A 110 46.56 24.76 -21.50
C ASN A 110 47.27 24.98 -22.84
N ASP A 111 47.12 24.05 -23.79
CA ASP A 111 47.58 24.26 -25.17
C ASP A 111 46.82 25.39 -25.88
N ILE A 112 45.52 25.55 -25.59
CA ILE A 112 44.71 26.66 -26.11
C ILE A 112 45.10 28.02 -25.50
N LYS A 113 45.54 28.05 -24.22
CA LYS A 113 45.92 29.30 -23.53
C LYS A 113 47.28 29.87 -23.95
N ASN A 114 48.15 29.05 -24.54
CA ASN A 114 49.47 29.50 -25.01
C ASN A 114 49.42 30.17 -26.41
N ASP A 115 48.25 30.24 -27.04
CA ASP A 115 48.01 31.08 -28.22
C ASP A 115 47.64 32.50 -27.75
N GLU A 116 48.56 33.46 -27.91
CA GLU A 116 48.38 34.88 -27.58
C GLU A 116 47.30 35.53 -28.48
N ASN A 117 46.01 35.20 -28.30
CA ASN A 117 44.91 36.04 -28.79
C ASN A 117 43.54 35.82 -28.10
N VAL A 118 43.50 35.45 -26.81
CA VAL A 118 42.21 35.32 -26.07
C VAL A 118 42.11 36.32 -24.93
N THR A 119 42.33 37.60 -25.22
CA THR A 119 41.78 38.69 -24.41
C THR A 119 40.62 39.31 -25.17
N ASN A 120 39.40 38.93 -24.75
CA ASN A 120 38.18 39.77 -24.66
C ASN A 120 36.94 38.86 -24.57
N ILE A 121 36.77 38.19 -23.43
CA ILE A 121 35.43 37.70 -23.05
C ILE A 121 35.06 38.47 -21.78
N PRO A 122 34.08 39.39 -21.82
CA PRO A 122 33.62 40.05 -20.62
C PRO A 122 33.06 39.00 -19.64
N PRO A 123 33.16 39.21 -18.31
CA PRO A 123 32.62 38.29 -17.33
C PRO A 123 31.16 37.98 -17.67
N LYS A 124 30.79 36.70 -17.81
CA LYS A 124 29.38 36.32 -17.87
C LYS A 124 28.76 36.66 -16.52
N GLU A 125 28.19 37.86 -16.49
CA GLU A 125 27.17 38.29 -15.57
C GLU A 125 26.11 37.20 -15.47
N LYS A 126 25.53 37.07 -14.27
CA LYS A 126 24.43 36.17 -13.94
C LYS A 126 23.21 36.56 -14.79
N SER A 127 23.21 36.21 -16.06
CA SER A 127 22.08 36.45 -16.94
C SER A 127 21.03 35.39 -16.63
N ASP A 128 20.09 35.80 -15.79
CA ASP A 128 18.67 35.68 -16.06
C ASP A 128 18.43 35.31 -17.53
N LYS A 129 18.35 34.00 -17.81
CA LYS A 129 17.95 33.52 -19.12
C LYS A 129 16.45 33.75 -19.20
N THR A 130 16.09 34.96 -19.59
CA THR A 130 14.87 35.20 -20.36
C THR A 130 14.97 34.28 -21.57
N TYR A 131 14.42 33.07 -21.46
CA TYR A 131 14.17 32.22 -22.60
C TYR A 131 13.12 32.91 -23.45
N ASP A 132 13.46 33.06 -24.72
CA ASP A 132 12.65 33.67 -25.75
C ASP A 132 11.19 33.21 -25.67
N ASN A 133 10.31 34.20 -25.51
CA ASN A 133 8.87 34.10 -25.24
C ASN A 133 8.09 33.60 -26.46
N GLY A 134 8.31 32.34 -26.89
CA GLY A 134 7.61 31.78 -28.04
C GLY A 134 6.85 30.49 -27.79
N ASN A 135 7.54 29.47 -27.26
CA ASN A 135 7.12 28.08 -27.55
C ASN A 135 7.37 27.06 -26.44
N VAL A 136 7.74 27.50 -25.23
CA VAL A 136 7.89 26.58 -24.09
C VAL A 136 6.51 26.37 -23.46
N LYS A 137 6.04 25.13 -23.48
CA LYS A 137 4.80 24.70 -22.82
C LYS A 137 5.14 23.75 -21.69
N TYR A 138 4.19 23.46 -20.81
CA TYR A 138 4.38 22.60 -19.65
C TYR A 138 3.39 21.46 -19.67
N CYS A 139 3.90 20.22 -19.60
CA CYS A 139 3.09 19.01 -19.53
C CYS A 139 2.91 18.60 -18.07
N TYR A 140 1.66 18.32 -17.69
CA TYR A 140 1.37 17.71 -16.40
C TYR A 140 1.71 16.22 -16.45
N LEU A 141 2.47 15.73 -15.48
CA LEU A 141 2.88 14.33 -15.42
C LEU A 141 2.01 13.55 -14.44
N ASN A 142 1.99 13.98 -13.18
CA ASN A 142 1.30 13.32 -12.08
C ASN A 142 1.20 14.25 -10.86
N THR A 143 0.43 13.81 -9.87
CA THR A 143 0.36 14.45 -8.54
C THR A 143 0.91 13.47 -7.51
N GLU A 144 1.91 13.91 -6.74
CA GLU A 144 2.49 13.12 -5.65
C GLU A 144 2.45 13.97 -4.37
N ASN A 145 1.97 13.39 -3.27
CA ASN A 145 1.83 14.09 -1.98
C ASN A 145 1.11 15.45 -2.08
N SER A 146 0.05 15.52 -2.90
CA SER A 146 -0.72 16.74 -3.18
C SER A 146 0.04 17.88 -3.88
N VAL A 147 1.23 17.60 -4.43
CA VAL A 147 2.00 18.52 -5.28
C VAL A 147 1.96 18.05 -6.73
N ARG A 148 1.60 18.95 -7.65
CA ARG A 148 1.60 18.66 -9.09
C ARG A 148 3.02 18.71 -9.64
N ASN A 149 3.39 17.68 -10.40
CA ASN A 149 4.66 17.61 -11.10
C ASN A 149 4.49 17.95 -12.58
N CYS A 150 5.33 18.85 -13.06
CA CYS A 150 5.21 19.48 -14.37
C CYS A 150 6.57 19.59 -15.04
N MET A 151 6.61 19.38 -16.35
CA MET A 151 7.85 19.41 -17.13
C MET A 151 7.72 20.33 -18.34
N SER A 152 8.76 21.11 -18.63
CA SER A 152 8.84 21.92 -19.84
C SER A 152 8.97 21.03 -21.07
N ILE A 153 8.11 21.27 -22.06
CA ILE A 153 8.10 20.61 -23.35
C ILE A 153 8.15 21.64 -24.48
N THR A 154 8.67 21.20 -25.63
CA THR A 154 8.59 21.94 -26.89
C THR A 154 7.32 21.54 -27.66
N ASN A 155 6.93 22.35 -28.66
CA ASN A 155 5.66 22.19 -29.39
C ASN A 155 5.42 20.81 -30.03
N ASP A 156 6.48 20.05 -30.31
CA ASP A 156 6.38 18.77 -31.02
C ASP A 156 6.22 17.57 -30.08
N THR A 157 6.13 17.80 -28.76
CA THR A 157 6.05 16.73 -27.76
C THR A 157 4.60 16.52 -27.30
N GLN A 158 4.09 15.29 -27.44
CA GLN A 158 2.77 14.92 -26.90
C GLN A 158 2.85 14.67 -25.39
N CYS A 159 1.93 15.27 -24.64
CA CYS A 159 1.84 15.09 -23.19
C CYS A 159 0.98 13.87 -22.86
N ILE A 160 1.50 12.96 -22.03
CA ILE A 160 0.83 11.70 -21.69
C ILE A 160 -0.49 11.93 -20.94
N SER A 161 -0.57 12.98 -20.12
CA SER A 161 -1.82 13.35 -19.43
C SER A 161 -2.84 14.04 -20.34
N GLY A 162 -2.42 14.50 -21.52
CA GLY A 162 -3.22 15.35 -22.39
C GLY A 162 -3.36 16.81 -21.91
N GLU A 163 -2.82 17.15 -20.73
CA GLU A 163 -2.92 18.49 -20.15
C GLU A 163 -1.63 19.29 -20.38
N ILE A 164 -1.72 20.35 -21.19
CA ILE A 164 -0.61 21.24 -21.55
C ILE A 164 -0.93 22.68 -21.12
N PHE A 165 0.01 23.31 -20.42
CA PHE A 165 -0.10 24.66 -19.87
C PHE A 165 0.92 25.61 -20.50
N PRO A 166 0.59 26.90 -20.69
CA PRO A 166 1.52 27.86 -21.29
C PRO A 166 2.58 28.37 -20.31
N SER A 167 2.39 28.16 -18.99
CA SER A 167 3.38 28.52 -17.97
C SER A 167 3.52 27.44 -16.89
N MET A 168 4.70 27.36 -16.28
CA MET A 168 4.97 26.42 -15.18
C MET A 168 4.02 26.67 -14.00
N HIS A 169 3.75 27.94 -13.71
CA HIS A 169 2.96 28.37 -12.57
C HIS A 169 1.49 27.91 -12.66
N GLN A 170 0.92 27.86 -13.86
CA GLN A 170 -0.42 27.32 -14.09
C GLN A 170 -0.46 25.79 -14.02
N CYS A 171 0.61 25.12 -14.46
CA CYS A 171 0.68 23.67 -14.38
C CYS A 171 0.71 23.19 -12.92
N VAL A 172 1.55 23.82 -12.09
CA VAL A 172 1.72 23.44 -10.67
C VAL A 172 0.56 23.90 -9.79
N ASN A 173 -0.20 24.93 -10.20
CA ASN A 173 -1.34 25.45 -9.45
C ASN A 173 -2.61 25.58 -10.33
N PRO A 174 -3.56 24.62 -10.25
CA PRO A 174 -4.77 24.63 -11.06
C PRO A 174 -5.76 25.75 -10.72
N ASN A 175 -5.53 26.50 -9.63
CA ASN A 175 -6.40 27.61 -9.23
C ASN A 175 -6.11 28.90 -10.02
N ILE A 176 -5.04 28.90 -10.83
CA ILE A 176 -4.62 30.06 -11.62
C ILE A 176 -5.21 29.92 -13.00
N ARG A 177 -6.39 30.53 -13.19
CA ARG A 177 -7.01 30.68 -14.51
C ARG A 177 -6.39 31.88 -15.22
N LEU A 178 -6.27 31.81 -16.54
CA LEU A 178 -5.98 32.98 -17.37
C LEU A 178 -7.10 34.02 -17.24
#